data_AF-A0A9R0K092-F1
#
_entry.id   AF-A0A9R0K092-F1
#
_cell.length_a   1.000
_cell.length_b   1.000
_cell.length_c   1.000
_cell.angle_alpha   90.00
_cell.angle_beta   90.00
_cell.angle_gamma   90.00
#
_symmetry.space_group_name_H-M   'P 1'
#
loop_
_entity.id
_entity.type
_entity.pdbx_description
1 polymer ?
#
loop_
_entity_poly.entity_id
_entity_poly.type
_entity_poly.pdbx_seq_one_letter_code
_entity_poly.pdbx_strand_id
1 'polypeptide(L)'
;MSKLKEGEDIKLQGSKRAFNLENDREINITVEDINQLLSGAWLNISILQVFIMALYELCDEDDKLANAFGFMCSEMISETMLYSDIIRILSYMSKSMETLSSKPFILRPYYENYFLG
;
A
#
# COMPACT_ATOMS: atom_id res chain seq x y z
N MET A 1 -13.44 -20.21 -12.56
CA MET A 1 -12.12 -19.88 -11.97
C MET A 1 -11.29 -19.24 -13.06
N SER A 2 -11.02 -17.94 -12.98
CA SER A 2 -10.10 -17.27 -13.89
C SER A 2 -8.70 -17.86 -13.70
N LYS A 3 -8.12 -18.36 -14.80
CA LYS A 3 -6.76 -18.89 -14.81
C LYS A 3 -5.81 -17.72 -15.03
N LEU A 4 -5.43 -17.03 -13.97
CA LEU A 4 -4.27 -16.14 -14.04
C LEU A 4 -3.05 -17.00 -14.32
N LYS A 5 -2.30 -16.67 -15.38
CA LYS A 5 -1.08 -17.40 -15.70
C LYS A 5 0.07 -16.84 -14.88
N GLU A 6 1.00 -17.71 -14.51
CA GLU A 6 2.27 -17.35 -13.86
C GLU A 6 2.95 -16.25 -14.71
N GLY A 7 3.27 -15.11 -14.08
CA GLY A 7 3.82 -13.92 -14.74
C GLY A 7 2.81 -12.91 -15.31
N GLU A 8 1.50 -13.07 -15.08
CA GLU A 8 0.50 -12.03 -15.38
C GLU A 8 0.24 -11.14 -14.16
N ASP A 9 0.41 -9.83 -14.31
CA ASP A 9 0.10 -8.83 -13.27
C ASP A 9 -1.36 -8.39 -13.33
N ILE A 10 -2.03 -8.35 -12.18
CA ILE A 10 -3.33 -7.70 -11.99
C ILE A 10 -3.07 -6.29 -11.49
N LYS A 11 -3.54 -5.31 -12.24
CA LYS A 11 -3.52 -3.91 -11.81
C LYS A 11 -4.81 -3.58 -11.07
N LEU A 12 -4.70 -3.29 -9.79
CA LEU A 12 -5.79 -2.69 -9.02
C LEU A 12 -5.61 -1.18 -8.94
N GLN A 13 -6.70 -0.46 -9.13
CA GLN A 13 -6.74 0.99 -9.04
C GLN A 13 -7.47 1.41 -7.76
N GLY A 14 -6.74 2.02 -6.84
CA GLY A 14 -7.24 2.52 -5.57
C GLY A 14 -7.95 3.87 -5.68
N SER A 15 -8.88 4.10 -4.76
CA SER A 15 -9.63 5.34 -4.66
C SER A 15 -8.72 6.56 -4.50
N LYS A 16 -9.11 7.68 -5.12
CA LYS A 16 -8.39 8.96 -5.01
C LYS A 16 -8.28 9.49 -3.59
N ARG A 17 -9.17 9.03 -2.70
CA ARG A 17 -9.21 9.45 -1.29
C ARG A 17 -8.39 8.55 -0.36
N ALA A 18 -8.10 7.31 -0.79
CA ALA A 18 -7.31 6.33 -0.02
C ALA A 18 -5.81 6.67 -0.04
N PHE A 19 -5.31 7.14 -1.18
CA PHE A 19 -3.89 7.42 -1.38
C PHE A 19 -3.61 8.87 -1.77
N ASN A 20 -2.53 9.40 -1.20
CA ASN A 20 -2.20 10.83 -1.27
C ASN A 20 -1.61 11.26 -2.62
N LEU A 21 -0.91 10.37 -3.31
CA LEU A 21 -0.33 10.63 -4.63
C LEU A 21 -1.03 9.78 -5.68
N GLU A 22 -1.18 10.29 -6.91
CA GLU A 22 -1.83 9.52 -7.98
C GLU A 22 -1.09 8.21 -8.29
N ASN A 23 0.24 8.19 -8.12
CA ASN A 23 1.07 7.01 -8.34
C ASN A 23 0.91 5.93 -7.26
N ASP A 24 0.37 6.28 -6.11
CA ASP A 24 0.17 5.33 -5.00
C ASP A 24 -1.11 4.49 -5.18
N ARG A 25 -1.89 4.78 -6.23
CA ARG A 25 -3.20 4.15 -6.49
C ARG A 25 -3.11 2.90 -7.33
N GLU A 26 -2.01 2.70 -8.06
CA GLU A 26 -1.84 1.47 -8.84
C GLU A 26 -1.09 0.45 -7.98
N ILE A 27 -1.80 -0.61 -7.57
CA ILE A 27 -1.17 -1.78 -6.96
C ILE A 27 -1.05 -2.84 -8.05
N ASN A 28 0.16 -3.35 -8.25
CA ASN A 28 0.40 -4.51 -9.10
C ASN A 28 0.39 -5.77 -8.23
N ILE A 29 -0.43 -6.75 -8.57
CA ILE A 29 -0.52 -8.03 -7.88
C ILE A 29 -0.15 -9.13 -8.84
N THR A 30 0.81 -9.94 -8.45
CA THR A 30 1.27 -11.13 -9.18
C THR A 30 0.51 -12.38 -8.73
N VAL A 31 0.61 -13.47 -9.50
CA VAL A 31 0.08 -14.78 -9.08
C VAL A 31 0.76 -15.28 -7.81
N GLU A 32 2.05 -14.97 -7.66
CA GLU A 32 2.86 -15.28 -6.49
C GLU A 32 2.31 -14.61 -5.24
N ASP A 33 1.86 -13.35 -5.34
CA ASP A 33 1.25 -12.62 -4.24
C ASP A 33 -0.05 -13.28 -3.76
N ILE A 34 -0.89 -13.71 -4.70
CA ILE A 34 -2.13 -14.44 -4.39
C ILE A 34 -1.81 -15.80 -3.77
N ASN A 35 -0.81 -16.51 -4.29
CA ASN A 35 -0.39 -17.80 -3.74
C ASN A 35 0.13 -17.66 -2.30
N GLN A 36 0.88 -16.59 -1.99
CA GLN A 36 1.32 -16.29 -0.63
C GLN A 36 0.12 -16.06 0.31
N LEU A 37 -0.88 -15.28 -0.13
CA LEU A 37 -2.11 -15.08 0.62
C LEU A 37 -2.84 -16.40 0.91
N LEU A 38 -3.01 -17.26 -0.11
CA LEU A 38 -3.77 -18.51 0.00
C LEU A 38 -3.04 -19.61 0.78
N SER A 39 -1.70 -19.58 0.80
CA SER A 39 -0.88 -20.57 1.52
C SER A 39 -0.74 -20.28 3.01
N GLY A 40 -1.24 -19.14 3.50
CA GLY A 40 -1.03 -18.69 4.88
C GLY A 40 0.42 -18.27 5.16
N ALA A 41 1.18 -17.95 4.10
CA ALA A 41 2.50 -17.36 4.23
C ALA A 41 2.41 -15.94 4.84
N TRP A 42 3.56 -15.38 5.19
CA TRP A 42 3.64 -13.96 5.54
C TRP A 42 3.18 -13.12 4.36
N LEU A 43 2.29 -12.16 4.61
CA LEU A 43 1.75 -11.31 3.57
C LEU A 43 2.83 -10.35 3.07
N ASN A 44 2.99 -10.29 1.74
CA ASN A 44 3.83 -9.29 1.12
C ASN A 44 3.18 -7.90 1.11
N ILE A 45 3.98 -6.92 0.73
CA ILE A 45 3.61 -5.51 0.76
C ILE A 45 2.42 -5.18 -0.15
N SER A 46 2.35 -5.81 -1.32
CA SER A 46 1.30 -5.58 -2.30
C SER A 46 -0.05 -6.09 -1.76
N ILE A 47 -0.10 -7.28 -1.15
CA ILE A 47 -1.32 -7.81 -0.51
C ILE A 47 -1.75 -6.96 0.71
N LEU A 48 -0.81 -6.45 1.51
CA LEU A 48 -1.14 -5.54 2.62
C LEU A 48 -1.78 -4.24 2.12
N GLN A 49 -1.28 -3.69 1.00
CA GLN A 49 -1.87 -2.50 0.39
C GLN A 49 -3.29 -2.78 -0.14
N VAL A 50 -3.56 -3.97 -0.67
CA VAL A 50 -4.91 -4.38 -1.10
C VAL A 50 -5.89 -4.40 0.08
N PHE A 51 -5.49 -4.93 1.24
CA PHE A 51 -6.35 -4.93 2.41
C PHE A 51 -6.61 -3.53 2.95
N ILE A 52 -5.62 -2.63 2.84
CA ILE A 52 -5.84 -1.22 3.15
C ILE A 52 -6.84 -0.58 2.20
N MET A 53 -6.72 -0.85 0.90
CA MET A 53 -7.68 -0.35 -0.08
C MET A 53 -9.09 -0.80 0.25
N ALA A 54 -9.27 -2.09 0.50
CA ALA A 54 -10.56 -2.65 0.87
C ALA A 54 -11.09 -2.04 2.19
N LEU A 55 -10.24 -1.89 3.21
CA LEU A 55 -10.61 -1.23 4.46
C LEU A 55 -11.05 0.21 4.21
N TYR A 56 -10.34 0.94 3.35
CA TYR A 56 -10.68 2.31 3.01
C TYR A 56 -12.03 2.40 2.31
N GLU A 57 -12.28 1.56 1.30
CA GLU A 57 -13.55 1.53 0.58
C GLU A 57 -14.73 1.26 1.51
N LEU A 58 -14.56 0.36 2.48
CA LEU A 58 -15.55 0.12 3.53
C LEU A 58 -15.75 1.34 4.44
N CYS A 59 -14.68 2.12 4.71
CA CYS A 59 -14.75 3.33 5.51
C CYS A 59 -15.32 4.53 4.74
N ASP A 60 -15.22 4.57 3.41
CA ASP A 60 -15.72 5.67 2.56
C ASP A 60 -17.26 5.75 2.56
N GLU A 61 -17.95 4.66 2.93
CA GLU A 61 -19.39 4.67 3.19
C GLU A 61 -19.77 5.53 4.43
N ASP A 62 -18.82 5.79 5.33
CA ASP A 62 -18.96 6.69 6.48
C ASP A 62 -17.95 7.83 6.38
N ASP A 63 -18.42 8.99 5.93
CA ASP A 63 -17.60 10.21 5.77
C ASP A 63 -16.77 10.56 7.03
N LYS A 64 -17.22 10.23 8.25
CA LYS A 64 -16.43 10.48 9.47
C LYS A 64 -15.22 9.56 9.53
N LEU A 65 -15.38 8.29 9.16
CA LEU A 65 -14.34 7.28 9.19
C LEU A 65 -13.34 7.49 8.05
N ALA A 66 -13.81 7.79 6.84
CA ALA A 66 -12.99 8.17 5.68
C ALA A 66 -12.09 9.39 5.96
N ASN A 67 -12.58 10.31 6.79
CA ASN A 67 -11.83 11.49 7.20
C ASN A 67 -10.90 11.26 8.41
N ALA A 68 -11.06 10.17 9.15
CA ALA A 68 -10.24 9.85 10.30
C ALA A 68 -8.87 9.25 9.93
N PHE A 69 -8.79 8.57 8.79
CA PHE A 69 -7.59 7.84 8.38
C PHE A 69 -6.88 8.47 7.16
N GLY A 70 -5.56 8.42 7.19
CA GLY A 70 -4.67 8.63 6.05
C GLY A 70 -3.74 7.43 5.88
N PHE A 71 -3.26 7.20 4.66
CA PHE A 71 -2.39 6.06 4.36
C PHE A 71 -1.12 6.51 3.67
N MET A 72 0.00 5.89 4.02
CA MET A 72 1.26 6.00 3.29
C MET A 72 1.53 4.70 2.53
N CYS A 73 1.89 4.83 1.27
CA CYS A 73 2.23 3.72 0.39
C CYS A 73 3.49 3.01 0.90
N SER A 74 3.34 1.76 1.36
CA SER A 74 4.44 0.99 1.91
C SER A 74 5.55 0.70 0.88
N GLU A 75 5.19 0.44 -0.39
CA GLU A 75 6.18 0.24 -1.46
C GLU A 75 7.12 1.45 -1.62
N MET A 76 6.56 2.67 -1.58
CA MET A 76 7.31 3.91 -1.73
C MET A 76 8.32 4.15 -0.60
N ILE A 77 8.14 3.54 0.58
CA ILE A 77 9.03 3.67 1.75
C ILE A 77 9.64 2.30 2.11
N SER A 78 9.77 1.41 1.13
CA SER A 78 10.44 0.12 1.30
C SER A 78 11.96 0.29 1.42
N GLU A 79 12.62 -0.69 2.02
CA GLU A 79 14.08 -0.73 2.14
C GLU A 79 14.75 -0.69 0.75
N THR A 80 14.21 -1.42 -0.22
CA THR A 80 14.68 -1.39 -1.62
C THR A 80 14.60 0.01 -2.23
N MET A 81 13.52 0.75 -1.96
CA MET A 81 13.39 2.13 -2.42
C MET A 81 14.36 3.06 -1.67
N LEU A 82 14.59 2.83 -0.36
CA LEU A 82 15.56 3.60 0.46
C LEU A 82 16.97 3.52 -0.11
N TYR A 83 17.40 2.33 -0.51
CA TYR A 83 18.73 2.14 -1.09
C TYR A 83 18.86 2.65 -2.53
N SER A 84 17.76 2.70 -3.28
CA SER A 84 17.80 3.16 -4.68
C SER A 84 17.66 4.68 -4.82
N ASP A 85 16.81 5.34 -4.03
CA ASP A 85 16.56 6.78 -4.14
C ASP A 85 16.02 7.40 -2.84
N ILE A 86 16.94 7.67 -1.90
CA ILE A 86 16.62 8.31 -0.62
C ILE A 86 15.99 9.70 -0.77
N ILE A 87 16.37 10.47 -1.80
CA ILE A 87 15.84 11.83 -2.01
C ILE A 87 14.36 11.76 -2.39
N ARG A 88 14.00 10.83 -3.29
CA ARG A 88 12.61 10.59 -3.67
C ARG A 88 11.77 10.18 -2.46
N ILE A 89 12.31 9.39 -1.55
CA ILE A 89 11.60 8.99 -0.33
C ILE A 89 11.39 10.14 0.63
N LEU A 90 12.42 10.93 0.90
CA LEU A 90 12.29 12.09 1.78
C LEU A 90 11.26 13.08 1.21
N SER A 91 11.26 13.28 -0.11
CA SER A 91 10.25 14.08 -0.81
C SER A 91 8.84 13.48 -0.68
N TYR A 92 8.70 12.16 -0.86
CA TYR A 92 7.45 11.43 -0.69
C TYR A 92 6.89 11.57 0.73
N MET A 93 7.71 11.30 1.74
CA MET A 93 7.32 11.35 3.15
C MET A 93 6.91 12.77 3.54
N SER A 94 7.69 13.78 3.16
CA SER A 94 7.39 15.19 3.47
C SER A 94 6.05 15.62 2.89
N LYS A 95 5.81 15.33 1.60
CA LYS A 95 4.53 15.65 0.94
C LYS A 95 3.36 14.88 1.53
N SER A 96 3.56 13.62 1.87
CA SER A 96 2.52 12.78 2.49
C SER A 96 2.15 13.33 3.87
N MET A 97 3.12 13.72 4.70
CA MET A 97 2.87 14.32 6.01
C MET A 97 2.13 15.65 5.92
N GLU A 98 2.48 16.51 4.96
CA GLU A 98 1.77 17.77 4.72
C GLU A 98 0.30 17.51 4.32
N THR A 99 0.10 16.59 3.37
CA THR A 99 -1.24 16.22 2.86
C THR A 99 -2.11 15.58 3.94
N LEU A 100 -1.51 14.75 4.78
CA LEU A 100 -2.19 14.02 5.84
C LEU A 100 -2.29 14.78 7.17
N SER A 101 -1.79 16.01 7.25
CA SER A 101 -1.70 16.80 8.49
C SER A 101 -3.02 17.01 9.23
N SER A 102 -4.15 16.92 8.52
CA SER A 102 -5.50 17.05 9.07
C SER A 102 -6.11 15.72 9.56
N LYS A 103 -5.48 14.58 9.25
CA LYS A 103 -5.99 13.26 9.59
C LYS A 103 -5.62 12.88 11.03
N PRO A 104 -6.58 12.45 11.86
CA PRO A 104 -6.31 11.95 13.22
C PRO A 104 -5.38 10.75 13.27
N PHE A 105 -5.50 9.83 12.31
CA PHE A 105 -4.70 8.61 12.25
C PHE A 105 -4.02 8.47 10.89
N ILE A 106 -2.74 8.11 10.90
CA ILE A 106 -1.98 7.76 9.69
C ILE A 106 -1.56 6.31 9.83
N LEU A 107 -2.00 5.48 8.89
CA LEU A 107 -1.67 4.05 8.83
C LEU A 107 -0.56 3.82 7.81
N ARG A 108 0.44 3.06 8.24
CA ARG A 108 1.56 2.61 7.42
C ARG A 108 1.85 1.15 7.77
N PRO A 109 1.45 0.18 6.93
CA PRO A 109 1.98 -1.17 7.05
C PRO A 109 3.48 -1.10 6.84
N TYR A 110 4.19 -1.77 7.71
CA TYR A 110 5.61 -1.95 7.56
C TYR A 110 5.88 -3.45 7.57
N TYR A 111 6.55 -3.90 6.52
CA TYR A 111 7.05 -5.25 6.41
C TYR A 111 8.57 -5.14 6.30
N GLU A 112 9.25 -5.60 7.34
CA GLU A 112 10.71 -5.74 7.37
C GLU A 112 11.02 -7.22 7.26
N ASN A 113 11.82 -7.59 6.26
CA ASN A 113 12.37 -8.93 6.22
C ASN A 113 13.33 -9.05 7.41
N TYR A 114 13.01 -9.89 8.39
CA TYR A 114 13.97 -10.31 9.41
C TYR A 114 15.02 -11.24 8.78
N PHE A 115 15.88 -10.71 7.91
CA PHE A 115 17.20 -11.29 7.74
C PHE A 115 18.13 -10.59 8.74
N LEU A 116 18.14 -11.14 9.96
CA LEU A 116 19.22 -10.89 10.90
C LEU A 116 20.54 -11.29 10.21
N GLY A 117 21.52 -10.38 10.28
CA GLY A 117 22.89 -10.62 9.81
C GLY A 117 23.62 -11.72 10.57
#